data_AF-A0AA41X5K0-F1
#
_entry.id   AF-A0AA41X5K0-F1
#
_cell.length_a   1.000
_cell.length_b   1.000
_cell.length_c   1.000
_cell.angle_alpha   90.00
_cell.angle_beta   90.00
_cell.angle_gamma   90.00
#
_symmetry.space_group_name_H-M   'P 1'
#
loop_
_entity.id
_entity.type
_entity.pdbx_description
1 polymer ?
#
loop_
_entity_poly.entity_id
_entity_poly.type
_entity_poly.pdbx_seq_one_letter_code
_entity_poly.pdbx_strand_id
1 'polypeptide(L)'
;SELVLLKCTSNYPARPLDANIRTIPHLAELFNCPAGLSDHTEGIGVAVASVALGASVIEKHFVSNRSEGGVDAEFSLEPFELKMLV
;
A
#
# COMPACT_ATOMS: atom_id res chain seq x y z
N SER A 1 21.11 -4.02 -11.32
CA SER A 1 19.82 -4.68 -11.04
C SER A 1 18.74 -3.63 -11.06
N GLU A 2 17.56 -3.95 -11.60
CA GLU A 2 16.39 -3.07 -11.55
C GLU A 2 15.60 -3.43 -10.28
N LEU A 3 15.56 -2.51 -9.32
CA LEU A 3 14.96 -2.71 -8.00
C LEU A 3 13.99 -1.57 -7.67
N VAL A 4 12.94 -1.88 -6.91
CA VAL A 4 12.02 -0.91 -6.32
C VAL A 4 11.93 -1.18 -4.82
N LEU A 5 11.99 -0.13 -4.00
CA LEU A 5 11.80 -0.25 -2.55
C LEU A 5 10.36 0.06 -2.17
N LEU A 6 9.69 -0.85 -1.47
CA LEU A 6 8.34 -0.59 -0.97
C LEU A 6 8.40 -0.15 0.49
N LYS A 7 7.93 1.08 0.75
CA LYS A 7 7.62 1.52 2.10
C LYS A 7 6.51 0.62 2.62
N CYS A 8 6.67 0.05 3.81
CA CYS A 8 5.69 -0.85 4.41
C CYS A 8 5.55 -0.56 5.90
N THR A 9 4.35 -0.74 6.45
CA THR A 9 4.11 -0.80 7.89
C THR A 9 3.59 -2.20 8.19
N SER A 10 4.37 -3.00 8.92
CA SER A 10 4.05 -4.41 9.21
C SER A 10 3.03 -4.58 10.35
N ASN A 11 1.88 -3.90 10.22
CA ASN A 11 0.73 -4.02 11.12
C ASN A 11 -0.50 -4.40 10.28
N TYR A 12 -1.40 -5.23 10.83
CA TYR A 12 -2.50 -5.85 10.09
C TYR A 12 -3.82 -5.77 10.92
N PRO A 13 -4.74 -4.83 10.62
CA PRO A 13 -4.55 -3.69 9.71
C PRO A 13 -3.59 -2.63 10.28
N ALA A 14 -2.91 -1.91 9.39
CA ALA A 14 -2.16 -0.72 9.75
C ALA A 14 -3.13 0.48 9.87
N ARG A 15 -2.90 1.37 10.85
CA ARG A 15 -3.63 2.64 10.91
C ARG A 15 -3.08 3.60 9.85
N PRO A 16 -3.90 4.43 9.19
CA PRO A 16 -3.42 5.41 8.23
C PRO A 16 -2.32 6.34 8.76
N LEU A 17 -2.38 6.71 10.05
CA LEU A 17 -1.37 7.53 10.70
C LEU A 17 0.00 6.81 10.79
N ASP A 18 0.00 5.50 11.00
CA ASP A 18 1.21 4.68 11.12
C ASP A 18 1.82 4.36 9.74
N ALA A 19 1.10 4.66 8.65
CA ALA A 19 1.57 4.39 7.30
C ALA A 19 2.72 5.32 6.89
N ASN A 20 2.91 6.48 7.53
CA ASN A 20 4.06 7.38 7.35
C ASN A 20 4.54 7.52 5.88
N ILE A 21 3.61 7.69 4.92
CA ILE A 21 3.91 7.69 3.48
C ILE A 21 4.82 8.85 3.04
N ARG A 22 5.08 9.81 3.92
CA ARG A 22 6.08 10.88 3.74
C ARG A 22 7.51 10.35 3.62
N THR A 23 7.79 9.10 4.00
CA THR A 23 9.11 8.50 3.84
C THR A 23 9.38 8.01 2.41
N ILE A 24 8.38 7.92 1.54
CA ILE A 24 8.54 7.39 0.17
C ILE A 24 9.53 8.23 -0.66
N PRO A 25 9.41 9.58 -0.74
CA PRO A 25 10.43 10.40 -1.41
C PRO A 25 11.83 10.21 -0.84
N HIS A 26 11.93 10.10 0.50
CA HIS A 26 13.20 9.94 1.18
C HIS A 26 13.87 8.60 0.84
N LEU A 27 13.11 7.51 0.78
CA LEU A 27 13.62 6.20 0.36
C LEU A 27 14.13 6.26 -1.09
N ALA A 28 13.39 6.91 -1.99
CA ALA A 28 13.78 7.02 -3.38
C ALA A 28 15.11 7.78 -3.55
N GLU A 29 15.26 8.90 -2.82
CA GLU A 29 16.48 9.71 -2.84
C GLU A 29 17.67 8.97 -2.20
N LEU A 30 17.48 8.40 -1.00
CA LEU A 30 18.55 7.78 -0.23
C LEU A 30 19.19 6.59 -0.95
N PHE A 31 18.37 5.77 -1.62
CA PHE A 31 18.83 4.56 -2.30
C PHE A 31 19.01 4.75 -3.81
N ASN A 32 18.74 5.96 -4.33
CA ASN A 32 18.79 6.30 -5.75
C ASN A 32 18.07 5.25 -6.62
N CYS A 33 16.86 4.84 -6.20
CA CYS A 33 16.02 3.87 -6.87
C CYS A 33 14.54 4.23 -6.71
N PRO A 34 13.63 3.72 -7.57
CA PRO A 34 12.20 3.97 -7.38
C PRO A 34 11.70 3.43 -6.04
N ALA A 35 10.76 4.15 -5.43
CA ALA A 35 10.10 3.74 -4.21
C ALA A 35 8.59 3.66 -4.41
N GLY A 36 7.94 2.70 -3.76
CA GLY A 36 6.49 2.49 -3.76
C GLY A 36 5.94 2.25 -2.36
N LEU A 37 4.73 1.73 -2.29
CA LEU A 37 4.03 1.39 -1.06
C LEU A 37 3.55 -0.07 -1.10
N SER A 38 3.82 -0.82 -0.04
CA SER A 38 3.08 -2.03 0.33
C SER A 38 2.15 -1.67 1.48
N ASP A 39 0.85 -1.74 1.23
CA ASP A 39 -0.20 -1.12 2.04
C ASP A 39 -1.06 -2.16 2.77
N HIS A 40 -1.05 -2.08 4.10
CA HIS A 40 -1.89 -2.89 5.00
C HIS A 40 -2.97 -2.06 5.71
N THR A 41 -3.20 -0.82 5.27
CA THR A 41 -4.32 -0.02 5.76
C THR A 41 -5.63 -0.48 5.11
N GLU A 42 -6.76 -0.17 5.74
CA GLU A 42 -8.07 -0.42 5.13
C GLU A 42 -8.37 0.59 4.01
N GLY A 43 -9.17 0.17 3.02
CA GLY A 43 -9.59 1.01 1.90
C GLY A 43 -8.42 1.47 1.01
N ILE A 44 -8.60 2.56 0.26
CA ILE A 44 -7.64 3.00 -0.77
C ILE A 44 -6.95 4.33 -0.46
N GLY A 45 -7.35 5.02 0.60
CA GLY A 45 -6.96 6.41 0.85
C GLY A 45 -5.44 6.61 0.97
N VAL A 46 -4.77 5.71 1.70
CA VAL A 46 -3.31 5.77 1.87
C VAL A 46 -2.58 5.44 0.59
N ALA A 47 -3.04 4.42 -0.14
CA ALA A 47 -2.51 4.08 -1.46
C ALA A 47 -2.58 5.27 -2.43
N VAL A 48 -3.77 5.88 -2.59
CA VAL A 48 -3.95 7.07 -3.45
C VAL A 48 -3.07 8.24 -3.00
N ALA A 49 -3.01 8.52 -1.69
CA ALA A 49 -2.18 9.60 -1.17
C ALA A 49 -0.68 9.36 -1.42
N SER A 50 -0.23 8.09 -1.40
CA SER A 50 1.17 7.75 -1.64
C SER A 50 1.63 8.01 -3.07
N VAL A 51 0.73 7.87 -4.05
CA VAL A 51 1.01 8.22 -5.47
C VAL A 51 1.34 9.72 -5.59
N ALA A 52 0.60 10.58 -4.88
CA ALA A 52 0.88 12.02 -4.86
C ALA A 52 2.25 12.36 -4.24
N LEU A 53 2.83 11.44 -3.46
CA LEU A 53 4.17 11.54 -2.88
C LEU A 53 5.23 10.81 -3.71
N GLY A 54 4.91 10.38 -4.93
CA GLY A 54 5.86 9.77 -5.85
C GLY A 54 6.02 8.25 -5.70
N ALA A 55 5.09 7.55 -5.05
CA ALA A 55 5.07 6.09 -5.07
C ALA A 55 4.94 5.59 -6.52
N SER A 56 5.91 4.80 -6.98
CA SER A 56 5.94 4.24 -8.34
C SER A 56 5.21 2.90 -8.47
N VAL A 57 4.96 2.22 -7.35
CA VAL A 57 4.28 0.92 -7.26
C VAL A 57 3.38 0.94 -6.03
N ILE A 58 2.19 0.37 -6.15
CA ILE A 58 1.27 0.09 -5.05
C ILE A 58 1.06 -1.43 -4.98
N GLU A 59 1.30 -2.00 -3.81
CA GLU A 59 0.94 -3.37 -3.46
C GLU A 59 -0.16 -3.32 -2.40
N LYS A 60 -1.21 -4.12 -2.59
CA LYS A 60 -2.39 -4.16 -1.73
C LYS A 60 -2.94 -5.58 -1.69
N HIS A 61 -3.42 -6.00 -0.53
CA HIS A 61 -4.12 -7.27 -0.41
C HIS A 61 -5.46 -7.22 -1.14
N PHE A 62 -5.87 -8.34 -1.72
CA PHE A 62 -7.08 -8.48 -2.51
C PHE A 62 -7.75 -9.82 -2.21
N VAL A 63 -9.07 -9.81 -2.10
CA VAL A 63 -9.90 -11.01 -1.94
C VAL A 63 -11.14 -10.90 -2.82
N SER A 64 -11.71 -12.03 -3.24
CA SER A 64 -12.96 -12.04 -4.00
C SER A 64 -14.15 -11.56 -3.15
N ASN A 65 -14.18 -11.97 -1.87
CA ASN A 65 -15.21 -11.63 -0.90
C ASN A 65 -14.64 -11.77 0.52
N ARG A 66 -14.66 -10.71 1.34
CA ARG A 66 -14.15 -10.74 2.72
C ARG A 66 -14.91 -11.72 3.61
N SER A 67 -16.18 -12.00 3.32
CA SER A 67 -17.00 -12.91 4.13
C SER A 67 -16.55 -14.37 4.08
N GLU A 68 -15.70 -14.74 3.10
CA GLU A 68 -15.09 -16.07 3.02
C GLU A 68 -14.01 -16.29 4.09
N GLY A 69 -13.63 -15.23 4.80
CA GLY A 69 -12.62 -15.26 5.87
C GLY A 69 -11.20 -15.36 5.33
N GLY A 70 -10.26 -15.69 6.20
CA GLY A 70 -8.82 -15.66 5.92
C GLY A 70 -8.12 -14.63 6.81
N VAL A 71 -6.84 -14.88 7.11
CA VAL A 71 -6.07 -14.09 8.09
C VAL A 71 -5.94 -12.61 7.69
N ASP A 72 -5.97 -12.32 6.40
CA ASP A 72 -5.81 -10.96 5.85
C ASP A 72 -7.10 -10.38 5.26
N ALA A 73 -8.23 -11.08 5.38
CA ALA A 73 -9.46 -10.72 4.69
C ALA A 73 -10.03 -9.36 5.13
N GLU A 74 -9.88 -9.02 6.41
CA GLU A 74 -10.45 -7.80 7.01
C GLU A 74 -10.04 -6.52 6.27
N PHE A 75 -8.76 -6.40 5.89
CA PHE A 75 -8.19 -5.20 5.27
C PHE A 75 -7.90 -5.35 3.77
N SER A 76 -8.07 -6.54 3.21
CA SER A 76 -7.97 -6.79 1.77
C SER A 76 -9.03 -6.00 1.00
N LEU A 77 -8.75 -5.58 -0.23
CA LEU A 77 -9.75 -4.98 -1.11
C LEU A 77 -10.63 -6.05 -1.76
N GLU A 78 -11.91 -5.75 -1.95
CA GLU A 78 -12.80 -6.50 -2.82
C GLU A 78 -12.76 -5.98 -4.27
N PRO A 79 -13.34 -6.69 -5.26
CA PRO A 79 -13.25 -6.32 -6.68
C PRO A 79 -13.66 -4.87 -6.99
N PHE A 80 -14.69 -4.35 -6.32
CA PHE A 80 -15.13 -2.97 -6.56
C PHE A 80 -14.14 -1.93 -6.00
N GLU A 81 -13.50 -2.19 -4.87
CA GLU A 81 -12.52 -1.30 -4.26
C GLU A 81 -11.20 -1.32 -5.00
N LEU A 82 -10.76 -2.50 -5.46
CA LEU A 82 -9.62 -2.60 -6.34
C LEU A 82 -9.85 -1.77 -7.61
N LYS A 83 -11.05 -1.84 -8.20
CA LYS A 83 -11.43 -1.01 -9.36
C LYS A 83 -11.46 0.49 -9.06
N MET A 84 -11.68 0.91 -7.80
CA MET A 84 -11.55 2.32 -7.43
C MET A 84 -10.09 2.76 -7.27
N LEU A 85 -9.18 1.83 -7.01
CA LEU A 85 -7.75 2.09 -6.86
C LEU A 85 -7.00 2.21 -8.21
N VAL A 86 -7.43 1.45 -9.24
CA VAL A 86 -6.84 1.47 -10.61
C VAL A 86 -7.58 2.40 -11.55
#